data_AF-A0A4Q3MHL3-F1
#
_entry.id   AF-A0A4Q3MHL3-F1
#
_cell.length_a   1.000
_cell.length_b   1.000
_cell.length_c   1.000
_cell.angle_alpha   90.00
_cell.angle_beta   90.00
_cell.angle_gamma   90.00
#
_symmetry.space_group_name_H-M   'P 1'
#
loop_
_entity.id
_entity.type
_entity.pdbx_description
1 polymer ?
#
loop_
_entity_poly.entity_id
_entity_poly.type
_entity_poly.pdbx_seq_one_letter_code
_entity_poly.pdbx_strand_id
1 'polypeptide(L)'
;MVAGIAGWRVGRHCPAERSTSIYGGGKMYEKFKFERVALSLVRLDDRNPRIVTQAKLSSEQEIVGYLFEHEELATFIKTIAAEGRNPGAERPYVIRDGKNFIVIEGNTRVATYKLLTGQLAAPEPFKGSVPLVPQAMRDELVSIDVAIAPSRDALMTIMARAHFGRGDKSRWGYLGSRKAVYDDWKSGKSIGQLSHIYGRTQGAIRDLLLEYLLYLEALKLVWTPAEKDLLLRPSIEFNPPVRFLQTTGHKTSVGVELDKVNLEVKFNSAEAKTKFWHLVKRTVIDDNGPSATASYAEVFANYVPPTPPP
;
A
#
# COMPACT_ATOMS: atom_id res chain seq x y z
N MET A 1 -34.88 -25.16 -61.33
CA MET A 1 -34.37 -25.36 -59.95
C MET A 1 -34.00 -23.98 -59.42
N VAL A 2 -34.99 -23.20 -58.94
CA VAL A 2 -35.45 -23.08 -57.54
C VAL A 2 -34.40 -22.46 -56.60
N ALA A 3 -34.68 -21.19 -56.25
CA ALA A 3 -34.47 -20.46 -54.98
C ALA A 3 -33.05 -20.31 -54.40
N GLY A 4 -32.69 -19.24 -53.66
CA GLY A 4 -33.45 -18.14 -53.09
C GLY A 4 -32.59 -17.29 -52.13
N ILE A 5 -33.18 -16.18 -51.71
CA ILE A 5 -32.69 -15.04 -50.92
C ILE A 5 -32.40 -15.38 -49.43
N ALA A 6 -31.42 -14.69 -48.81
CA ALA A 6 -31.38 -14.12 -47.43
C ALA A 6 -29.92 -14.00 -46.95
N GLY A 7 -29.38 -12.91 -46.41
CA GLY A 7 -29.98 -11.92 -45.51
C GLY A 7 -29.79 -12.38 -44.05
N TRP A 8 -28.62 -12.16 -43.43
CA TRP A 8 -28.44 -12.37 -41.99
C TRP A 8 -27.85 -11.14 -41.30
N ARG A 9 -28.64 -10.65 -40.34
CA ARG A 9 -28.41 -9.53 -39.43
C ARG A 9 -28.37 -10.12 -38.02
N VAL A 10 -27.50 -9.56 -37.18
CA VAL A 10 -27.49 -9.56 -35.70
C VAL A 10 -27.21 -10.87 -34.96
N GLY A 11 -26.21 -10.81 -34.08
CA GLY A 11 -26.03 -11.75 -32.98
C GLY A 11 -24.90 -11.34 -32.04
N ARG A 12 -25.09 -10.25 -31.27
CA ARG A 12 -24.27 -10.00 -30.07
C ARG A 12 -24.41 -11.21 -29.14
N HIS A 13 -23.32 -11.91 -28.89
CA HIS A 13 -23.22 -12.86 -27.78
C HIS A 13 -21.96 -12.53 -26.97
N CYS A 14 -22.19 -11.86 -25.84
CA CYS A 14 -21.25 -11.81 -24.75
C CYS A 14 -21.22 -13.22 -24.13
N PRO A 15 -20.08 -13.92 -24.08
CA PRO A 15 -20.03 -15.18 -23.37
C PRO A 15 -20.11 -14.88 -21.88
N ALA A 16 -21.21 -15.27 -21.25
CA ALA A 16 -21.30 -15.34 -19.80
C ALA A 16 -20.19 -16.28 -19.30
N GLU A 17 -19.26 -15.72 -18.52
CA GLU A 17 -18.28 -16.48 -17.75
C GLU A 17 -19.03 -17.45 -16.84
N ARG A 18 -19.00 -18.74 -17.19
CA ARG A 18 -19.35 -19.83 -16.29
C ARG A 18 -18.25 -19.93 -15.23
N SER A 19 -18.53 -19.41 -14.04
CA SER A 19 -17.67 -19.60 -12.88
C SER A 19 -17.84 -21.02 -12.33
N THR A 20 -16.95 -21.92 -12.74
CA THR A 20 -16.73 -23.17 -12.01
C THR A 20 -15.90 -22.86 -10.77
N SER A 21 -16.60 -22.54 -9.69
CA SER A 21 -16.06 -22.33 -8.34
C SER A 21 -15.51 -23.64 -7.76
N ILE A 22 -14.19 -23.84 -7.85
CA ILE A 22 -13.44 -24.85 -7.07
C ILE A 22 -12.71 -24.25 -5.87
N TYR A 23 -12.88 -22.95 -5.63
CA TYR A 23 -12.50 -22.27 -4.39
C TYR A 23 -13.68 -21.39 -3.99
N GLY A 24 -14.02 -21.33 -2.70
CA GLY A 24 -15.18 -20.61 -2.14
C GLY A 24 -15.18 -19.07 -2.29
N GLY A 25 -14.65 -18.53 -3.39
CA GLY A 25 -14.62 -17.12 -3.75
C GLY A 25 -15.95 -16.57 -4.28
N GLY A 26 -16.89 -17.42 -4.71
CA GLY A 26 -18.19 -16.99 -5.26
C GLY A 26 -18.98 -16.09 -4.30
N LYS A 27 -19.01 -16.42 -3.00
CA LYS A 27 -19.77 -15.66 -1.98
C LYS A 27 -19.17 -14.31 -1.61
N MET A 28 -17.89 -14.09 -1.86
CA MET A 28 -17.18 -12.87 -1.42
C MET A 28 -17.55 -11.66 -2.28
N TYR A 29 -17.84 -11.86 -3.56
CA TYR A 29 -18.16 -10.80 -4.51
C TYR A 29 -19.66 -10.61 -4.77
N GLU A 30 -20.54 -11.43 -4.18
CA GLU A 30 -22.00 -11.35 -4.37
C GLU A 30 -22.60 -9.98 -4.07
N LYS A 31 -21.97 -9.21 -3.18
CA LYS A 31 -22.43 -7.88 -2.78
C LYS A 31 -21.86 -6.74 -3.63
N PHE A 32 -20.97 -7.04 -4.58
CA PHE A 32 -20.34 -6.05 -5.43
C PHE A 32 -21.28 -5.69 -6.58
N LYS A 33 -21.42 -4.39 -6.83
CA LYS A 33 -22.11 -3.90 -8.02
C LYS A 33 -21.09 -3.58 -9.09
N PHE A 34 -21.42 -3.87 -10.35
CA PHE A 34 -20.56 -3.54 -11.48
C PHE A 34 -21.24 -2.46 -12.30
N GLU A 35 -20.58 -1.31 -12.41
CA GLU A 35 -21.13 -0.14 -13.10
C GLU A 35 -20.06 0.51 -13.96
N ARG A 36 -20.50 1.15 -15.04
CA ARG A 36 -19.67 2.06 -15.82
C ARG A 36 -19.95 3.48 -15.37
N VAL A 37 -18.94 4.18 -14.89
CA VAL A 37 -19.07 5.50 -14.26
C VAL A 37 -18.16 6.52 -14.92
N ALA A 38 -18.55 7.80 -14.89
CA ALA A 38 -17.69 8.87 -15.36
C ALA A 38 -16.43 8.97 -14.48
N LEU A 39 -15.25 9.07 -15.11
CA LEU A 39 -13.96 9.14 -14.41
C LEU A 39 -13.88 10.36 -13.47
N SER A 40 -14.55 11.45 -13.82
CA SER A 40 -14.62 12.67 -13.01
C SER A 40 -15.32 12.47 -11.67
N LEU A 41 -16.15 11.43 -11.52
CA LEU A 41 -16.82 11.08 -10.27
C LEU A 41 -15.97 10.19 -9.37
N VAL A 42 -14.85 9.65 -9.87
CA VAL A 42 -13.97 8.74 -9.12
C VAL A 42 -12.80 9.55 -8.57
N ARG A 43 -12.64 9.58 -7.25
CA ARG A 43 -11.56 10.29 -6.55
C ARG A 43 -10.48 9.32 -6.11
N LEU A 44 -9.22 9.73 -6.20
CA LEU A 44 -8.08 9.00 -5.63
C LEU A 44 -8.20 8.88 -4.10
N ASP A 45 -7.70 7.78 -3.57
CA ASP A 45 -7.71 7.49 -2.13
C ASP A 45 -6.36 7.81 -1.48
N ASP A 46 -6.35 8.78 -0.57
CA ASP A 46 -5.18 9.14 0.26
C ASP A 46 -4.87 8.08 1.35
N ARG A 47 -5.82 7.18 1.63
CA ARG A 47 -5.66 6.08 2.59
C ARG A 47 -5.20 4.77 1.95
N ASN A 48 -4.69 4.81 0.72
CA ASN A 48 -4.21 3.60 0.06
C ASN A 48 -2.95 3.05 0.77
N PRO A 49 -2.86 1.74 1.06
CA PRO A 49 -1.69 1.16 1.74
C PRO A 49 -0.34 1.32 1.03
N ARG A 50 -0.32 1.68 -0.26
CA ARG A 50 0.90 2.08 -0.98
C ARG A 50 1.38 3.49 -0.63
N ILE A 51 0.52 4.33 -0.07
CA ILE A 51 0.84 5.67 0.39
C ILE A 51 1.31 5.61 1.84
N VAL A 52 2.63 5.54 2.01
CA VAL A 52 3.32 5.55 3.30
C VAL A 52 3.90 6.94 3.52
N THR A 53 3.17 7.78 4.23
CA THR A 53 3.59 9.13 4.64
C THR A 53 3.25 9.37 6.11
N GLN A 54 3.97 10.30 6.74
CA GLN A 54 3.62 10.79 8.08
C GLN A 54 2.64 11.97 8.02
N ALA A 55 2.71 12.77 6.96
CA ALA A 55 1.76 13.85 6.69
C ALA A 55 0.67 13.36 5.74
N LYS A 56 -0.59 13.62 6.08
CA LYS A 56 -1.74 13.28 5.23
C LYS A 56 -1.66 14.07 3.91
N LEU A 57 -1.82 13.39 2.79
CA LEU A 57 -1.99 14.04 1.49
C LEU A 57 -3.37 14.67 1.41
N SER A 58 -3.42 15.95 1.06
CA SER A 58 -4.60 16.81 1.13
C SER A 58 -5.38 16.92 -0.19
N SER A 59 -4.77 16.51 -1.30
CA SER A 59 -5.35 16.65 -2.65
C SER A 59 -5.00 15.49 -3.58
N GLU A 60 -5.80 15.31 -4.65
CA GLU A 60 -5.47 14.35 -5.72
C GLU A 60 -4.15 14.70 -6.42
N GLN A 61 -3.77 15.98 -6.45
CA GLN A 61 -2.50 16.43 -7.03
C GLN A 61 -1.30 15.96 -6.21
N GLU A 62 -1.39 16.03 -4.88
CA GLU A 62 -0.37 15.49 -3.98
C GLU A 62 -0.28 13.96 -4.08
N ILE A 63 -1.41 13.26 -4.18
CA ILE A 63 -1.43 11.81 -4.41
C ILE A 63 -0.73 11.47 -5.71
N VAL A 64 -1.01 12.20 -6.80
CA VAL A 64 -0.34 11.99 -8.09
C VAL A 64 1.17 12.23 -7.98
N GLY A 65 1.59 13.30 -7.30
CA GLY A 65 3.02 13.56 -7.06
C GLY A 65 3.70 12.41 -6.32
N TYR A 66 3.08 11.94 -5.25
CA TYR A 66 3.57 10.78 -4.50
C TYR A 66 3.71 9.52 -5.38
N LEU A 67 2.70 9.24 -6.22
CA LEU A 67 2.72 8.06 -7.09
C LEU A 67 3.80 8.16 -8.19
N PHE A 68 4.11 9.36 -8.67
CA PHE A 68 5.25 9.57 -9.58
C PHE A 68 6.59 9.30 -8.90
N GLU A 69 6.75 9.75 -7.66
CA GLU A 69 8.01 9.64 -6.92
C GLU A 69 8.28 8.23 -6.38
N HIS A 70 7.23 7.45 -6.10
CA HIS A 70 7.37 6.23 -5.30
C HIS A 70 6.70 4.97 -5.86
N GLU A 71 5.84 5.08 -6.88
CA GLU A 71 5.01 3.96 -7.37
C GLU A 71 5.08 3.78 -8.89
N GLU A 72 6.21 4.14 -9.52
CA GLU A 72 6.49 3.89 -10.95
C GLU A 72 5.38 4.39 -11.91
N LEU A 73 4.65 5.44 -11.52
CA LEU A 73 3.49 5.92 -12.26
C LEU A 73 3.84 6.33 -13.70
N ALA A 74 5.02 6.93 -13.92
CA ALA A 74 5.50 7.30 -15.26
C ALA A 74 5.60 6.08 -16.19
N THR A 75 6.14 4.96 -15.69
CA THR A 75 6.25 3.70 -16.42
C THR A 75 4.87 3.15 -16.74
N PHE A 76 3.98 3.13 -15.73
CA PHE A 76 2.62 2.62 -15.91
C PHE A 76 1.79 3.43 -16.91
N ILE A 77 1.93 4.77 -16.90
CA ILE A 77 1.28 5.65 -17.88
C ILE A 77 1.68 5.28 -19.31
N LYS A 78 2.98 5.04 -19.56
CA LYS A 78 3.49 4.67 -20.89
C LYS A 78 2.90 3.33 -21.36
N THR A 79 2.80 2.34 -20.46
CA THR A 79 2.15 1.06 -20.76
C THR A 79 0.69 1.25 -21.18
N ILE A 80 -0.10 2.00 -20.38
CA ILE A 80 -1.51 2.27 -20.70
C ILE A 80 -1.65 3.09 -22.00
N ALA A 81 -0.76 4.05 -22.25
CA ALA A 81 -0.80 4.82 -23.49
C ALA A 81 -0.49 3.98 -24.73
N ALA A 82 0.32 2.94 -24.61
CA ALA A 82 0.66 2.02 -25.71
C ALA A 82 -0.42 0.96 -25.95
N GLU A 83 -0.97 0.40 -24.87
CA GLU A 83 -1.90 -0.74 -24.92
C GLU A 83 -3.38 -0.33 -24.89
N GLY A 84 -3.67 0.94 -24.58
CA GLY A 84 -5.02 1.42 -24.29
C GLY A 84 -5.49 1.00 -22.90
N ARG A 85 -6.79 0.69 -22.76
CA ARG A 85 -7.30 0.09 -21.52
C ARG A 85 -6.59 -1.25 -21.35
N ASN A 86 -5.76 -1.41 -20.32
CA ASN A 86 -5.07 -2.68 -20.01
C ASN A 86 -6.03 -3.89 -20.12
N PRO A 87 -6.09 -4.59 -21.27
CA PRO A 87 -7.17 -5.52 -21.56
C PRO A 87 -6.98 -6.78 -20.71
N GLY A 88 -8.02 -7.20 -19.98
CA GLY A 88 -7.92 -8.31 -19.03
C GLY A 88 -7.42 -7.90 -17.64
N ALA A 89 -7.02 -6.65 -17.41
CA ALA A 89 -6.74 -6.16 -16.07
C ALA A 89 -8.01 -6.04 -15.23
N GLU A 90 -7.85 -6.33 -13.93
CA GLU A 90 -8.92 -6.24 -12.96
C GLU A 90 -9.48 -4.80 -12.88
N ARG A 91 -10.81 -4.65 -12.90
CA ARG A 91 -11.51 -3.37 -12.74
C ARG A 91 -11.08 -2.68 -11.43
N PRO A 92 -10.93 -1.33 -11.39
CA PRO A 92 -10.74 -0.64 -10.13
C PRO A 92 -11.86 -0.96 -9.14
N TYR A 93 -11.50 -1.17 -7.88
CA TYR A 93 -12.49 -1.32 -6.82
C TYR A 93 -12.73 0.01 -6.13
N VAL A 94 -14.00 0.36 -6.00
CA VAL A 94 -14.42 1.64 -5.44
C VAL A 94 -15.46 1.44 -4.33
N ILE A 95 -15.64 2.46 -3.52
CA ILE A 95 -16.81 2.59 -2.62
C ILE A 95 -17.58 3.86 -3.01
N ARG A 96 -18.89 3.88 -2.74
CA ARG A 96 -19.70 5.10 -2.91
C ARG A 96 -19.38 6.11 -1.79
N ASP A 97 -19.28 7.37 -2.18
CA ASP A 97 -19.14 8.54 -1.30
C ASP A 97 -20.12 9.63 -1.77
N GLY A 98 -21.35 9.56 -1.25
CA GLY A 98 -22.47 10.37 -1.75
C GLY A 98 -22.75 10.10 -3.24
N LYS A 99 -22.58 11.15 -4.07
CA LYS A 99 -22.71 11.06 -5.54
C LYS A 99 -21.42 10.62 -6.24
N ASN A 100 -20.30 10.60 -5.52
CA ASN A 100 -18.98 10.27 -6.03
C ASN A 100 -18.57 8.85 -5.63
N PHE A 101 -17.38 8.46 -6.06
CA PHE A 101 -16.72 7.22 -5.71
C PHE A 101 -15.30 7.50 -5.21
N ILE A 102 -14.81 6.66 -4.31
CA ILE A 102 -13.40 6.66 -3.87
C ILE A 102 -12.78 5.34 -4.32
N VAL A 103 -11.66 5.40 -5.06
CA VAL A 103 -10.94 4.19 -5.51
C VAL A 103 -10.06 3.63 -4.40
N ILE A 104 -10.42 2.45 -3.90
CA ILE A 104 -9.70 1.81 -2.80
C ILE A 104 -8.56 0.93 -3.35
N GLU A 105 -8.79 0.23 -4.46
CA GLU A 105 -7.76 -0.55 -5.17
C GLU A 105 -7.73 -0.14 -6.65
N GLY A 106 -6.53 0.12 -7.15
CA GLY A 106 -6.31 0.64 -8.51
C GLY A 106 -6.07 2.15 -8.57
N ASN A 107 -5.58 2.77 -7.49
CA ASN A 107 -5.21 4.20 -7.45
C ASN A 107 -4.30 4.61 -8.62
N THR A 108 -3.19 3.90 -8.85
CA THR A 108 -2.26 4.16 -9.96
C THR A 108 -2.95 4.13 -11.32
N ARG A 109 -3.94 3.25 -11.49
CA ARG A 109 -4.74 3.13 -12.73
C ARG A 109 -5.70 4.29 -12.91
N VAL A 110 -6.45 4.66 -11.88
CA VAL A 110 -7.34 5.82 -11.94
C VAL A 110 -6.54 7.11 -12.14
N ALA A 111 -5.40 7.26 -11.47
CA ALA A 111 -4.48 8.39 -11.66
C ALA A 111 -3.99 8.48 -13.11
N THR A 112 -3.56 7.34 -13.68
CA THR A 112 -3.14 7.26 -15.09
C THR A 112 -4.23 7.70 -16.04
N TYR A 113 -5.46 7.22 -15.85
CA TYR A 113 -6.58 7.61 -16.71
C TYR A 113 -6.88 9.11 -16.59
N LYS A 114 -6.83 9.67 -15.38
CA LYS A 114 -7.03 11.11 -15.16
C LYS A 114 -5.93 11.94 -15.83
N LEU A 115 -4.68 11.49 -15.81
CA LEU A 115 -3.56 12.16 -16.47
C LEU A 115 -3.67 12.11 -18.01
N LEU A 116 -3.97 10.94 -18.58
CA LEU A 116 -4.11 10.77 -20.03
C LEU A 116 -5.33 11.52 -20.62
N THR A 117 -6.38 11.71 -19.81
CA THR A 117 -7.58 12.49 -20.19
C THR A 117 -7.48 13.97 -19.85
N GLY A 118 -6.42 14.41 -19.17
CA GLY A 118 -6.24 15.80 -18.75
C GLY A 118 -7.14 16.25 -17.59
N GLN A 119 -7.78 15.33 -16.87
CA GLN A 119 -8.53 15.63 -15.64
C GLN A 119 -7.60 15.93 -14.45
N LEU A 120 -6.36 15.47 -14.51
CA LEU A 120 -5.26 15.86 -13.61
C LEU A 120 -4.02 16.21 -14.44
N ALA A 121 -3.14 17.01 -13.86
CA ALA A 121 -1.84 17.35 -14.45
C ALA A 121 -0.71 16.60 -13.73
N ALA A 122 0.34 16.22 -14.46
CA ALA A 122 1.56 15.76 -13.82
C ALA A 122 2.29 16.96 -13.17
N PRO A 123 2.97 16.76 -12.03
CA PRO A 123 3.86 17.78 -11.47
C PRO A 123 4.94 18.19 -12.48
N GLU A 124 5.50 19.40 -12.35
CA GLU A 124 6.48 19.96 -13.30
C GLU A 124 7.61 18.99 -13.70
N PRO A 125 8.31 18.31 -12.76
CA PRO A 125 9.40 17.40 -13.11
C PRO A 125 8.97 16.21 -13.96
N PHE A 126 7.67 15.85 -13.91
CA PHE A 126 7.11 14.67 -14.55
C PHE A 126 6.21 14.98 -15.76
N LYS A 127 6.03 16.25 -16.14
CA LYS A 127 5.19 16.63 -17.30
C LYS A 127 5.55 15.87 -18.58
N GLY A 128 6.85 15.70 -18.85
CA GLY A 128 7.35 14.95 -20.01
C GLY A 128 7.07 13.45 -19.97
N SER A 129 6.60 12.91 -18.85
CA SER A 129 6.27 11.49 -18.69
C SER A 129 4.84 11.15 -19.11
N VAL A 130 3.98 12.14 -19.36
CA VAL A 130 2.59 11.92 -19.81
C VAL A 130 2.53 12.06 -21.33
N PRO A 131 2.41 10.96 -22.09
CA PRO A 131 2.34 11.02 -23.54
C PRO A 131 1.00 11.59 -24.00
N LEU A 132 1.01 12.20 -25.18
CA LEU A 132 -0.23 12.51 -25.89
C LEU A 132 -0.84 11.21 -26.42
N VAL A 133 -2.13 11.05 -26.20
CA VAL A 133 -2.91 9.90 -26.71
C VAL A 133 -3.98 10.36 -27.70
N PRO A 134 -4.38 9.53 -28.67
CA PRO A 134 -5.44 9.86 -29.63
C PRO A 134 -6.76 10.22 -28.94
N GLN A 135 -7.56 11.09 -29.57
CA GLN A 135 -8.85 11.53 -29.01
C GLN A 135 -9.78 10.34 -28.71
N ALA A 136 -9.83 9.34 -29.60
CA ALA A 136 -10.62 8.12 -29.38
C ALA A 136 -10.26 7.40 -28.07
N MET A 137 -8.97 7.34 -27.71
CA MET A 137 -8.53 6.76 -26.45
C MET A 137 -8.96 7.62 -25.26
N ARG A 138 -8.87 8.96 -25.38
CA ARG A 138 -9.35 9.88 -24.32
C ARG A 138 -10.85 9.68 -24.07
N ASP A 139 -11.64 9.61 -25.13
CA ASP A 139 -13.08 9.41 -25.07
C ASP A 139 -13.45 8.06 -24.44
N GLU A 140 -12.61 7.04 -24.64
CA GLU A 140 -12.78 5.76 -23.95
C GLU A 140 -12.41 5.83 -22.46
N LEU A 141 -11.41 6.63 -22.08
CA LEU A 141 -10.90 6.69 -20.69
C LEU A 141 -11.74 7.61 -19.78
N VAL A 142 -12.54 8.53 -20.32
CA VAL A 142 -13.40 9.42 -19.51
C VAL A 142 -14.56 8.68 -18.80
N SER A 143 -14.79 7.41 -19.12
CA SER A 143 -15.73 6.54 -18.39
C SER A 143 -15.12 5.16 -18.16
N ILE A 144 -15.17 4.66 -16.93
CA ILE A 144 -14.49 3.42 -16.55
C ILE A 144 -15.44 2.42 -15.91
N ASP A 145 -15.15 1.14 -16.13
CA ASP A 145 -15.89 0.05 -15.52
C ASP A 145 -15.30 -0.23 -14.12
N VAL A 146 -16.12 -0.15 -13.09
CA VAL A 146 -15.70 -0.27 -11.69
C VAL A 146 -16.47 -1.38 -10.96
N ALA A 147 -15.81 -1.96 -9.95
CA ALA A 147 -16.43 -2.87 -9.00
C ALA A 147 -16.71 -2.11 -7.69
N ILE A 148 -17.98 -1.89 -7.38
CA ILE A 148 -18.43 -1.10 -6.23
C ILE A 148 -18.62 -2.03 -5.03
N ALA A 149 -17.75 -1.90 -4.05
CA ALA A 149 -17.84 -2.59 -2.78
C ALA A 149 -18.87 -1.90 -1.86
N PRO A 150 -19.55 -2.65 -0.97
CA PRO A 150 -20.50 -2.07 -0.02
C PRO A 150 -19.82 -1.23 1.06
N SER A 151 -18.55 -1.51 1.37
CA SER A 151 -17.73 -0.75 2.32
C SER A 151 -16.25 -0.97 2.07
N ARG A 152 -15.39 -0.11 2.64
CA ARG A 152 -13.93 -0.31 2.62
C ARG A 152 -13.56 -1.64 3.25
N ASP A 153 -14.13 -1.99 4.41
CA ASP A 153 -13.77 -3.21 5.15
C ASP A 153 -14.08 -4.49 4.35
N ALA A 154 -15.20 -4.51 3.62
CA ALA A 154 -15.56 -5.62 2.73
C ALA A 154 -14.50 -5.82 1.65
N LEU A 155 -13.93 -4.73 1.12
CA LEU A 155 -12.91 -4.76 0.11
C LEU A 155 -11.50 -5.02 0.67
N MET A 156 -11.17 -4.48 1.85
CA MET A 156 -9.89 -4.73 2.51
C MET A 156 -9.65 -6.21 2.75
N THR A 157 -10.71 -6.99 2.99
CA THR A 157 -10.61 -8.45 3.10
C THR A 157 -10.09 -9.12 1.82
N ILE A 158 -10.52 -8.62 0.66
CA ILE A 158 -10.07 -9.09 -0.65
C ILE A 158 -8.64 -8.60 -0.93
N MET A 159 -8.40 -7.31 -0.73
CA MET A 159 -7.10 -6.68 -0.99
C MET A 159 -6.01 -7.28 -0.11
N ALA A 160 -6.26 -7.46 1.19
CA ALA A 160 -5.29 -8.04 2.10
C ALA A 160 -4.90 -9.45 1.67
N ARG A 161 -5.84 -10.30 1.21
CA ARG A 161 -5.49 -11.63 0.69
C ARG A 161 -4.54 -11.57 -0.51
N ALA A 162 -4.76 -10.64 -1.43
CA ALA A 162 -3.90 -10.46 -2.59
C ALA A 162 -2.50 -9.94 -2.20
N HIS A 163 -2.44 -9.00 -1.25
CA HIS A 163 -1.22 -8.24 -0.92
C HIS A 163 -0.38 -8.85 0.22
N PHE A 164 -1.01 -9.61 1.14
CA PHE A 164 -0.35 -10.35 2.21
C PHE A 164 -0.10 -11.84 1.85
N GLY A 165 -0.74 -12.38 0.81
CA GLY A 165 -0.73 -13.80 0.46
C GLY A 165 0.15 -14.19 -0.75
N ARG A 166 -0.17 -15.33 -1.37
CA ARG A 166 0.35 -15.79 -2.67
C ARG A 166 -0.49 -15.26 -3.85
N GLY A 167 -0.95 -14.02 -3.76
CA GLY A 167 -1.74 -13.42 -4.84
C GLY A 167 -0.86 -12.97 -6.01
N ASP A 168 -1.47 -12.80 -7.18
CA ASP A 168 -0.80 -12.36 -8.41
C ASP A 168 -0.55 -10.83 -8.45
N LYS A 169 -0.79 -10.12 -7.33
CA LYS A 169 -0.58 -8.67 -7.22
C LYS A 169 0.75 -8.36 -6.57
N SER A 170 1.35 -7.22 -6.95
CA SER A 170 2.51 -6.69 -6.23
C SER A 170 2.13 -6.44 -4.78
N ARG A 171 2.90 -7.05 -3.86
CA ARG A 171 2.67 -6.92 -2.42
C ARG A 171 2.75 -5.46 -2.00
N TRP A 172 2.01 -5.11 -0.96
CA TRP A 172 2.28 -3.85 -0.26
C TRP A 172 3.69 -3.86 0.31
N GLY A 173 4.37 -2.71 0.24
CA GLY A 173 5.67 -2.53 0.85
C GLY A 173 5.66 -2.84 2.35
N TYR A 174 6.84 -3.06 2.92
CA TYR A 174 7.01 -3.43 4.32
C TYR A 174 6.26 -2.49 5.26
N LEU A 175 6.47 -1.18 5.14
CA LEU A 175 5.78 -0.19 5.97
C LEU A 175 4.31 -0.04 5.60
N GLY A 176 3.94 -0.12 4.32
CA GLY A 176 2.56 0.06 3.88
C GLY A 176 1.59 -0.95 4.45
N SER A 177 2.00 -2.22 4.46
CA SER A 177 1.20 -3.30 5.08
C SER A 177 0.98 -3.10 6.58
N ARG A 178 1.99 -2.63 7.29
CA ARG A 178 1.95 -2.37 8.74
C ARG A 178 1.14 -1.13 9.08
N LYS A 179 1.34 -0.05 8.30
CA LYS A 179 0.59 1.20 8.42
C LYS A 179 -0.90 0.97 8.22
N ALA A 180 -1.30 0.16 7.23
CA ALA A 180 -2.72 -0.15 7.00
C ALA A 180 -3.39 -0.79 8.23
N VAL A 181 -2.73 -1.79 8.84
CA VAL A 181 -3.21 -2.43 10.07
C VAL A 181 -3.22 -1.44 11.24
N TYR A 182 -2.18 -0.62 11.37
CA TYR A 182 -2.09 0.41 12.41
C TYR A 182 -3.18 1.48 12.29
N ASP A 183 -3.45 2.00 11.10
CA ASP A 183 -4.47 3.02 10.88
C ASP A 183 -5.87 2.48 11.20
N ASP A 184 -6.14 1.24 10.81
CA ASP A 184 -7.40 0.57 11.15
C ASP A 184 -7.54 0.32 12.65
N TRP A 185 -6.47 -0.13 13.32
CA TRP A 185 -6.45 -0.25 14.78
C TRP A 185 -6.68 1.11 15.46
N LYS A 186 -6.00 2.16 14.99
CA LYS A 186 -6.11 3.52 15.53
C LYS A 186 -7.51 4.11 15.32
N SER A 187 -8.22 3.66 14.28
CA SER A 187 -9.64 3.98 14.05
C SER A 187 -10.62 3.26 14.98
N GLY A 188 -10.13 2.41 15.89
CA GLY A 188 -10.92 1.73 16.93
C GLY A 188 -11.23 0.27 16.65
N LYS A 189 -10.70 -0.34 15.58
CA LYS A 189 -10.89 -1.77 15.31
C LYS A 189 -10.14 -2.63 16.31
N SER A 190 -10.79 -3.66 16.81
CA SER A 190 -10.18 -4.64 17.72
C SER A 190 -9.24 -5.59 16.98
N ILE A 191 -8.32 -6.24 17.72
CA ILE A 191 -7.42 -7.27 17.17
C ILE A 191 -8.18 -8.40 16.49
N GLY A 192 -9.37 -8.78 17.01
CA GLY A 192 -10.22 -9.80 16.38
C GLY A 192 -10.79 -9.35 15.03
N GLN A 193 -11.24 -8.10 14.92
CA GLN A 193 -11.72 -7.53 13.66
C GLN A 193 -10.59 -7.45 12.64
N LEU A 194 -9.42 -6.95 13.04
CA LEU A 194 -8.24 -6.88 12.17
C LEU A 194 -7.78 -8.27 11.70
N SER A 195 -7.79 -9.26 12.59
CA SER A 195 -7.47 -10.65 12.25
C SER A 195 -8.38 -11.18 11.13
N HIS A 196 -9.69 -10.89 11.20
CA HIS A 196 -10.65 -11.26 10.17
C HIS A 196 -10.42 -10.50 8.85
N ILE A 197 -10.30 -9.16 8.92
CA ILE A 197 -10.12 -8.29 7.75
C ILE A 197 -8.83 -8.66 7.00
N TYR A 198 -7.71 -8.79 7.70
CA TYR A 198 -6.42 -9.02 7.06
C TYR A 198 -6.12 -10.51 6.81
N GLY A 199 -6.99 -11.43 7.26
CA GLY A 199 -6.80 -12.87 7.10
C GLY A 199 -5.55 -13.39 7.81
N ARG A 200 -5.23 -12.84 8.99
CA ARG A 200 -4.04 -13.16 9.78
C ARG A 200 -4.42 -13.63 11.18
N THR A 201 -3.55 -14.38 11.85
CA THR A 201 -3.76 -14.72 13.26
C THR A 201 -3.70 -13.46 14.12
N GLN A 202 -4.38 -13.46 15.27
CA GLN A 202 -4.30 -12.33 16.20
C GLN A 202 -2.86 -12.06 16.68
N GLY A 203 -2.02 -13.09 16.79
CA GLY A 203 -0.59 -12.94 17.10
C GLY A 203 0.14 -12.15 16.01
N ALA A 204 -0.05 -12.52 14.75
CA ALA A 204 0.54 -11.81 13.62
C ALA A 204 0.05 -10.36 13.48
N ILE A 205 -1.22 -10.08 13.81
CA ILE A 205 -1.71 -8.69 13.87
C ILE A 205 -0.97 -7.88 14.94
N ARG A 206 -0.77 -8.44 16.14
CA ARG A 206 0.00 -7.77 17.21
C ARG A 206 1.43 -7.49 16.77
N ASP A 207 2.05 -8.44 16.07
CA ASP A 207 3.40 -8.27 15.54
C ASP A 207 3.46 -7.12 14.52
N LEU A 208 2.57 -7.10 13.52
CA LEU A 208 2.51 -6.00 12.53
C LEU A 208 2.31 -4.62 13.20
N LEU A 209 1.48 -4.55 14.24
CA LEU A 209 1.24 -3.31 15.00
C LEU A 209 2.49 -2.87 15.76
N LEU A 210 3.13 -3.77 16.52
CA LEU A 210 4.33 -3.45 17.28
C LEU A 210 5.50 -3.07 16.38
N GLU A 211 5.62 -3.68 15.21
CA GLU A 211 6.64 -3.34 14.22
C GLU A 211 6.44 -1.92 13.66
N TYR A 212 5.19 -1.51 13.40
CA TYR A 212 4.91 -0.13 13.01
C TYR A 212 5.16 0.85 14.16
N LEU A 213 4.74 0.51 15.38
CA LEU A 213 4.97 1.33 16.56
C LEU A 213 6.46 1.52 16.83
N LEU A 214 7.28 0.48 16.65
CA LEU A 214 8.73 0.56 16.77
C LEU A 214 9.33 1.51 15.72
N TYR A 215 8.81 1.48 14.49
CA TYR A 215 9.17 2.46 13.46
C TYR A 215 8.78 3.90 13.87
N LEU A 216 7.57 4.10 14.41
CA LEU A 216 7.16 5.41 14.92
C LEU A 216 8.04 5.90 16.08
N GLU A 217 8.49 5.01 16.96
CA GLU A 217 9.48 5.35 18.00
C GLU A 217 10.82 5.76 17.38
N ALA A 218 11.29 5.08 16.34
CA ALA A 218 12.52 5.46 15.63
C ALA A 218 12.40 6.87 15.04
N LEU A 219 11.24 7.23 14.48
CA LEU A 219 11.00 8.56 13.94
C LEU A 219 11.03 9.68 15.00
N LYS A 220 10.81 9.38 16.28
CA LYS A 220 10.87 10.37 17.39
C LYS A 220 12.30 10.67 17.84
N LEU A 221 13.28 9.86 17.44
CA LEU A 221 14.68 10.07 17.80
C LEU A 221 15.27 11.24 16.99
N VAL A 222 16.42 11.75 17.45
CA VAL A 222 17.13 12.84 16.78
C VAL A 222 17.95 12.27 15.63
N TRP A 223 17.69 12.78 14.42
CA TRP A 223 18.36 12.39 13.19
C TRP A 223 18.84 13.64 12.47
N THR A 224 19.92 13.52 11.69
CA THR A 224 20.24 14.56 10.71
C THR A 224 19.14 14.63 9.64
N PRO A 225 18.99 15.76 8.91
CA PRO A 225 17.99 15.85 7.84
C PRO A 225 18.11 14.73 6.80
N ALA A 226 19.33 14.39 6.36
CA ALA A 226 19.55 13.33 5.38
C ALA A 226 19.14 11.94 5.89
N GLU A 227 19.45 11.62 7.15
CA GLU A 227 19.03 10.35 7.77
C GLU A 227 17.52 10.30 7.98
N LYS A 228 16.92 11.44 8.35
CA LYS A 228 15.47 11.55 8.49
C LYS A 228 14.77 11.32 7.17
N ASP A 229 15.30 11.89 6.08
CA ASP A 229 14.78 11.69 4.73
C ASP A 229 14.85 10.22 4.32
N LEU A 230 15.95 9.51 4.64
CA LEU A 230 16.06 8.06 4.41
C LEU A 230 14.98 7.27 5.17
N LEU A 231 14.78 7.56 6.45
CA LEU A 231 13.75 6.87 7.26
C LEU A 231 12.34 7.13 6.78
N LEU A 232 12.08 8.28 6.14
CA LEU A 232 10.76 8.63 5.63
C LEU A 232 10.48 8.05 4.23
N ARG A 233 11.48 7.44 3.56
CA ARG A 233 11.27 6.82 2.24
C ARG A 233 10.27 5.68 2.34
N PRO A 234 9.24 5.62 1.47
CA PRO A 234 8.26 4.53 1.49
C PRO A 234 8.87 3.13 1.27
N SER A 235 9.99 3.07 0.55
CA SER A 235 10.75 1.86 0.25
C SER A 235 11.72 1.44 1.36
N ILE A 236 11.80 2.17 2.48
CA ILE A 236 12.73 1.82 3.56
C ILE A 236 12.36 0.46 4.16
N GLU A 237 13.34 -0.45 4.19
CA GLU A 237 13.18 -1.77 4.77
C GLU A 237 13.46 -1.70 6.28
N PHE A 238 12.41 -1.48 7.08
CA PHE A 238 12.53 -1.41 8.55
C PHE A 238 12.46 -2.79 9.26
N ASN A 239 12.58 -3.88 8.50
CA ASN A 239 12.64 -5.26 9.01
C ASN A 239 13.90 -5.58 9.85
N PRO A 240 15.11 -5.09 9.52
CA PRO A 240 16.33 -5.43 10.24
C PRO A 240 16.31 -5.19 11.76
N PRO A 241 15.92 -4.00 12.28
CA PRO A 241 15.87 -3.78 13.72
C PRO A 241 14.82 -4.67 14.41
N VAL A 242 13.70 -4.97 13.72
CA VAL A 242 12.68 -5.89 14.23
C VAL A 242 13.25 -7.30 14.40
N ARG A 243 13.88 -7.85 13.36
CA ARG A 243 14.46 -9.20 13.39
C ARG A 243 15.58 -9.30 14.41
N PHE A 244 16.42 -8.27 14.50
CA PHE A 244 17.46 -8.20 15.52
C PHE A 244 16.88 -8.30 16.94
N LEU A 245 15.79 -7.59 17.24
CA LEU A 245 15.15 -7.65 18.55
C LEU A 245 14.39 -8.96 18.80
N GLN A 246 14.03 -9.73 17.77
CA GLN A 246 13.42 -11.04 17.95
C GLN A 246 14.42 -12.10 18.46
N THR A 247 15.72 -11.91 18.23
CA THR A 247 16.77 -12.79 18.75
C THR A 247 16.76 -12.80 20.28
N THR A 248 16.94 -14.00 20.84
CA THR A 248 16.96 -14.24 22.29
C THR A 248 18.01 -13.34 22.98
N GLY A 249 17.60 -12.66 24.07
CA GLY A 249 18.47 -11.77 24.84
C GLY A 249 18.62 -10.36 24.28
N HIS A 250 18.48 -10.14 22.96
CA HIS A 250 18.75 -8.82 22.36
C HIS A 250 17.85 -7.70 22.89
N LYS A 251 16.54 -7.96 23.06
CA LYS A 251 15.61 -7.00 23.70
C LYS A 251 16.10 -6.53 25.07
N THR A 252 16.52 -7.48 25.90
CA THR A 252 17.04 -7.21 27.24
C THR A 252 18.33 -6.40 27.18
N SER A 253 19.26 -6.76 26.29
CA SER A 253 20.55 -6.05 26.13
C SER A 253 20.38 -4.62 25.60
N VAL A 254 19.44 -4.39 24.68
CA VAL A 254 19.10 -3.05 24.18
C VAL A 254 18.28 -2.24 25.21
N GLY A 255 17.48 -2.92 26.04
CA GLY A 255 16.57 -2.27 27.01
C GLY A 255 15.20 -1.93 26.42
N VAL A 256 14.74 -2.72 25.45
CA VAL A 256 13.44 -2.55 24.76
C VAL A 256 12.50 -3.68 25.13
N GLU A 257 11.27 -3.33 25.52
CA GLU A 257 10.17 -4.26 25.71
C GLU A 257 9.08 -4.00 24.65
N LEU A 258 8.58 -5.09 24.06
CA LEU A 258 7.48 -5.07 23.09
C LEU A 258 6.24 -5.69 23.76
N ASP A 259 5.38 -4.83 24.29
CA ASP A 259 4.19 -5.23 25.05
C ASP A 259 3.07 -5.63 24.09
N LYS A 260 2.91 -6.95 23.87
CA LYS A 260 1.86 -7.52 23.00
C LYS A 260 0.45 -7.40 23.56
N VAL A 261 0.31 -7.11 24.86
CA VAL A 261 -1.00 -6.99 25.52
C VAL A 261 -1.52 -5.58 25.34
N ASN A 262 -0.71 -4.59 25.70
CA ASN A 262 -1.08 -3.17 25.64
C ASN A 262 -0.74 -2.52 24.29
N LEU A 263 0.00 -3.23 23.42
CA LEU A 263 0.46 -2.74 22.11
C LEU A 263 1.33 -1.50 22.26
N GLU A 264 2.39 -1.63 23.06
CA GLU A 264 3.32 -0.54 23.38
C GLU A 264 4.77 -0.96 23.17
N VAL A 265 5.61 0.00 22.77
CA VAL A 265 7.06 -0.13 22.75
C VAL A 265 7.61 0.66 23.93
N LYS A 266 8.27 -0.03 24.86
CA LYS A 266 8.78 0.56 26.10
C LYS A 266 10.31 0.53 26.10
N PHE A 267 10.91 1.65 26.48
CA PHE A 267 12.35 1.78 26.71
C PHE A 267 12.59 1.93 28.22
N ASN A 268 13.42 1.06 28.78
CA ASN A 268 13.63 1.03 30.23
C ASN A 268 14.57 2.15 30.76
N SER A 269 15.26 2.87 29.88
CA SER A 269 16.16 3.97 30.24
C SER A 269 16.39 4.93 29.06
N ALA A 270 17.04 6.07 29.33
CA ALA A 270 17.53 6.96 28.27
C ALA A 270 18.60 6.27 27.41
N GLU A 271 19.49 5.48 28.02
CA GLU A 271 20.50 4.68 27.31
C GLU A 271 19.85 3.70 26.34
N ALA A 272 18.72 3.08 26.71
CA ALA A 272 17.99 2.17 25.82
C ALA A 272 17.50 2.85 24.54
N LYS A 273 17.08 4.12 24.62
CA LYS A 273 16.75 4.92 23.42
C LYS A 273 17.98 5.19 22.57
N THR A 274 19.13 5.46 23.18
CA THR A 274 20.40 5.64 22.47
C THR A 274 20.87 4.33 21.81
N LYS A 275 20.72 3.18 22.47
CA LYS A 275 21.01 1.87 21.88
C LYS A 275 20.08 1.55 20.72
N PHE A 276 18.80 1.87 20.85
CA PHE A 276 17.83 1.70 19.77
C PHE A 276 18.11 2.62 18.59
N TRP A 277 18.47 3.88 18.83
CA TRP A 277 18.97 4.79 17.79
C TRP A 277 20.15 4.18 17.06
N HIS A 278 21.16 3.68 17.79
CA HIS A 278 22.35 3.05 17.22
C HIS A 278 22.00 1.83 16.39
N LEU A 279 21.11 0.97 16.89
CA LEU A 279 20.60 -0.20 16.14
C LEU A 279 19.96 0.23 14.81
N VAL A 280 19.05 1.22 14.82
CA VAL A 280 18.39 1.70 13.60
C VAL A 280 19.41 2.29 12.64
N LYS A 281 20.34 3.12 13.13
CA LYS A 281 21.41 3.69 12.30
C LYS A 281 22.20 2.59 11.62
N ARG A 282 22.72 1.63 12.39
CA ARG A 282 23.55 0.55 11.88
C ARG A 282 22.83 -0.37 10.92
N THR A 283 21.53 -0.61 11.09
CA THR A 283 20.83 -1.67 10.33
C THR A 283 19.88 -1.16 9.24
N VAL A 284 19.59 0.15 9.22
CA VAL A 284 18.65 0.76 8.28
C VAL A 284 19.26 1.93 7.50
N ILE A 285 20.14 2.72 8.13
CA ILE A 285 20.69 3.95 7.54
C ILE A 285 22.05 3.70 6.88
N ASP A 286 22.94 2.95 7.52
CA ASP A 286 24.28 2.71 7.00
C ASP A 286 24.23 1.78 5.78
N ASP A 287 24.78 2.21 4.64
CA ASP A 287 24.78 1.46 3.37
C ASP A 287 25.43 0.06 3.47
N ASN A 288 26.39 -0.11 4.38
CA ASN A 288 27.08 -1.39 4.68
C ASN A 288 26.85 -1.83 6.13
N GLY A 289 25.62 -1.61 6.60
CA GLY A 289 25.16 -2.01 7.92
C GLY A 289 25.20 -3.52 8.15
N PRO A 290 25.27 -3.98 9.42
CA PRO A 290 25.12 -5.40 9.73
C PRO A 290 23.76 -5.93 9.27
N SER A 291 23.72 -7.19 8.85
CA SER A 291 22.48 -7.82 8.40
C SER A 291 21.44 -7.95 9.54
N ALA A 292 20.19 -8.23 9.16
CA ALA A 292 19.09 -8.48 10.10
C ALA A 292 19.33 -9.69 11.04
N THR A 293 20.32 -10.54 10.75
CA THR A 293 20.73 -11.70 11.55
C THR A 293 22.05 -11.49 12.27
N ALA A 294 22.59 -10.26 12.27
CA ALA A 294 23.81 -9.93 12.97
C ALA A 294 23.68 -10.17 14.49
N SER A 295 24.78 -10.57 15.10
CA SER A 295 24.90 -10.71 16.55
C SER A 295 24.85 -9.35 17.25
N TYR A 296 24.55 -9.36 18.55
CA TYR A 296 24.61 -8.15 19.36
C TYR A 296 26.00 -7.48 19.29
N ALA A 297 27.07 -8.28 19.37
CA ALA A 297 28.43 -7.76 19.32
C ALA A 297 28.75 -7.04 18.00
N GLU A 298 28.28 -7.56 16.86
CA GLU A 298 28.51 -6.92 15.55
C GLU A 298 27.79 -5.58 15.40
N VAL A 299 26.54 -5.48 15.87
CA VAL A 299 25.78 -4.23 15.80
C VAL A 299 26.36 -3.18 16.75
N PHE A 300 26.76 -3.61 17.95
CA PHE A 300 27.20 -2.72 19.03
C PHE A 300 28.73 -2.58 19.17
N ALA A 301 29.54 -3.11 18.23
CA ALA A 301 31.00 -3.07 18.29
C ALA A 301 31.59 -1.67 18.51
N ASN A 302 30.96 -0.66 17.90
CA ASN A 302 31.40 0.74 17.96
C ASN A 302 30.44 1.61 18.80
N TYR A 303 29.57 1.01 19.60
CA TYR A 303 28.66 1.76 20.45
C TYR A 303 29.41 2.34 21.65
N VAL A 304 29.37 3.66 21.79
CA VAL A 304 29.89 4.37 22.97
C VAL A 304 28.69 4.83 23.79
N PRO A 305 28.49 4.32 25.02
CA PRO A 305 27.42 4.78 25.90
C PRO A 305 27.56 6.28 26.16
N PRO A 306 26.45 7.04 26.23
CA PRO A 306 26.51 8.43 26.64
C PRO A 306 27.06 8.52 28.06
N THR A 307 27.97 9.46 28.31
CA THR A 307 28.50 9.71 29.66
C THR A 307 27.32 10.06 30.58
N PRO A 308 27.21 9.46 31.78
CA PRO A 308 26.18 9.84 32.73
C PRO A 308 26.30 11.35 33.02
N PRO A 309 25.19 12.08 33.19
CA PRO A 309 25.27 13.43 33.73
C PRO A 309 25.97 13.39 35.10
N PRO A 310 26.78 14.41 35.43
CA PRO A 310 27.50 14.49 36.70
C PRO A 310 26.56 14.53 37.91
#